data_AF-A0A7S9D3B9-F1
#
_entry.id   AF-A0A7S9D3B9-F1
#
_cell.length_a   1.000
_cell.length_b   1.000
_cell.length_c   1.000
_cell.angle_alpha   90.00
_cell.angle_beta   90.00
_cell.angle_gamma   90.00
#
_symmetry.space_group_name_H-M   'P 1'
#
loop_
_entity.id
_entity.type
_entity.pdbx_description
1 polymer ?
#
loop_
_entity_poly.entity_id
_entity_poly.type
_entity_poly.pdbx_seq_one_letter_code
_entity_poly.pdbx_strand_id
1 'polypeptide(L)'
;MHSVALLTASYAKDIERFSLLGESIDTWLTGYTRHYVLVNDEDVPLFERFRSDKRVIVPASRYLPKWLWALPPALQFVSRRRVWLSLLSSPVHGWHIQQILKIAGVLNAPEQRVCILDSDNLFFREFDVGQYAGGDKTPLFVTRKAIDADHPLHGLWLRTVDQLLGIKQRSFPADDYVGNALVWDKDTARAMTDAISAATGLSWALALCRKKKFSEYLLYGNFVANAPEYLARHRVTEDSIAVSHWDDTRLDRQAIEAMMAAASPEQVALCIQSYSSTSIDDIRDVFRLSSRDRRGPSLSPDDMGDATAFEVPKTR
;
A
#
# COMPACT_ATOMS: atom_id res chain seq x y z
N MET A 1 0.40 24.05 1.71
CA MET A 1 0.97 22.70 1.81
C MET A 1 0.00 21.82 2.58
N HIS A 2 -0.43 20.72 1.97
CA HIS A 2 -1.38 19.77 2.55
C HIS A 2 -0.71 18.82 3.55
N SER A 3 -1.44 18.37 4.56
CA SER A 3 -0.98 17.31 5.47
C SER A 3 -0.89 15.98 4.73
N VAL A 4 0.15 15.20 5.07
CA VAL A 4 0.43 13.90 4.48
C VAL A 4 0.45 12.82 5.55
N ALA A 5 -0.22 11.70 5.28
CA ALA A 5 -0.11 10.46 6.04
C ALA A 5 0.60 9.38 5.22
N LEU A 6 1.14 8.39 5.91
CA LEU A 6 1.56 7.12 5.33
C LEU A 6 0.48 6.08 5.59
N LEU A 7 0.29 5.15 4.66
CA LEU A 7 -0.63 4.04 4.82
C LEU A 7 0.01 2.76 4.30
N THR A 8 -0.02 1.71 5.13
CA THR A 8 0.42 0.37 4.73
C THR A 8 -0.64 -0.64 5.09
N ALA A 9 -1.06 -1.45 4.11
CA ALA A 9 -1.86 -2.63 4.36
C ALA A 9 -0.91 -3.84 4.51
N SER A 10 -0.96 -4.52 5.66
CA SER A 10 -0.08 -5.66 5.96
C SER A 10 -0.84 -6.78 6.67
N TYR A 11 -0.16 -7.90 6.90
CA TYR A 11 -0.73 -9.08 7.57
C TYR A 11 0.39 -9.96 8.13
N ALA A 12 0.05 -10.96 8.95
CA ALA A 12 1.03 -11.75 9.70
C ALA A 12 2.20 -12.34 8.88
N LYS A 13 1.99 -12.76 7.61
CA LYS A 13 3.09 -13.36 6.82
C LYS A 13 4.07 -12.33 6.27
N ASP A 14 3.71 -11.06 6.29
CA ASP A 14 4.55 -9.95 5.83
C ASP A 14 5.21 -9.21 7.01
N ILE A 15 5.13 -9.74 8.23
CA ILE A 15 5.61 -9.06 9.44
C ILE A 15 7.08 -8.64 9.35
N GLU A 16 7.95 -9.51 8.82
CA GLU A 16 9.38 -9.22 8.65
C GLU A 16 9.62 -8.08 7.64
N ARG A 17 8.86 -8.09 6.55
CA ARG A 17 8.91 -7.04 5.53
C ARG A 17 8.42 -5.72 6.09
N PHE A 18 7.30 -5.75 6.79
CA PHE A 18 6.76 -4.59 7.47
C PHE A 18 7.70 -4.04 8.55
N SER A 19 8.38 -4.92 9.31
CA SER A 19 9.41 -4.55 10.28
C SER A 19 10.51 -3.72 9.60
N LEU A 20 11.04 -4.19 8.46
CA LEU A 20 12.03 -3.45 7.66
C LEU A 20 11.50 -2.12 7.14
N LEU A 21 10.28 -2.11 6.57
CA LEU A 21 9.64 -0.88 6.12
C LEU A 21 9.53 0.11 7.28
N GLY A 22 9.02 -0.33 8.43
CA GLY A 22 8.86 0.49 9.62
C GLY A 22 10.18 1.09 10.11
N GLU A 23 11.23 0.27 10.19
CA GLU A 23 12.56 0.73 10.61
C GLU A 23 13.13 1.76 9.62
N SER A 24 12.94 1.52 8.32
CA SER A 24 13.37 2.45 7.28
C SER A 24 12.60 3.77 7.28
N ILE A 25 11.28 3.73 7.54
CA ILE A 25 10.46 4.94 7.71
C ILE A 25 10.99 5.76 8.88
N ASP A 26 11.18 5.13 10.05
CA ASP A 26 11.60 5.84 11.25
C ASP A 26 13.03 6.41 11.13
N THR A 27 13.87 5.79 10.29
CA THR A 27 15.25 6.23 10.04
C THR A 27 15.34 7.36 9.02
N TRP A 28 14.55 7.29 7.93
CA TRP A 28 14.79 8.09 6.73
C TRP A 28 13.68 9.08 6.39
N LEU A 29 12.46 8.89 6.90
CA LEU A 29 11.30 9.67 6.48
C LEU A 29 10.97 10.79 7.44
N THR A 30 10.64 11.94 6.86
CA THR A 30 10.11 13.11 7.57
C THR A 30 8.91 13.69 6.82
N GLY A 31 8.31 14.76 7.35
CA GLY A 31 7.22 15.48 6.70
C GLY A 31 5.84 14.81 6.71
N TYR A 32 5.71 13.60 7.27
CA TYR A 32 4.43 12.93 7.48
C TYR A 32 3.91 13.12 8.92
N THR A 33 2.59 13.11 9.05
CA THR A 33 1.86 13.35 10.31
C THR A 33 1.57 12.05 11.06
N ARG A 34 1.16 11.00 10.34
CA ARG A 34 0.78 9.70 10.88
C ARG A 34 1.09 8.59 9.88
N HIS A 35 1.43 7.41 10.37
CA HIS A 35 1.53 6.18 9.61
C HIS A 35 0.43 5.22 10.10
N TYR A 36 -0.55 4.95 9.23
CA TYR A 36 -1.65 4.02 9.47
C TYR A 36 -1.29 2.63 8.95
N VAL A 37 -1.21 1.66 9.84
CA VAL A 37 -0.92 0.26 9.49
C VAL A 37 -2.22 -0.52 9.58
N LEU A 38 -2.79 -0.85 8.43
CA LEU A 38 -4.04 -1.59 8.33
C LEU A 38 -3.75 -3.08 8.33
N VAL A 39 -4.25 -3.80 9.33
CA VAL A 39 -4.02 -5.24 9.48
C VAL A 39 -5.32 -5.96 9.74
N ASN A 40 -5.34 -7.27 9.53
CA ASN A 40 -6.48 -8.07 9.94
C ASN A 40 -6.65 -7.99 11.47
N ASP A 41 -7.88 -8.06 11.95
CA ASP A 41 -8.21 -7.91 13.36
C ASP A 41 -7.41 -8.84 14.30
N GLU A 42 -7.20 -10.09 13.93
CA GLU A 42 -6.40 -11.02 14.75
C GLU A 42 -4.89 -10.80 14.64
N ASP A 43 -4.44 -10.06 13.62
CA ASP A 43 -3.04 -9.70 13.45
C ASP A 43 -2.70 -8.45 14.29
N VAL A 44 -3.69 -7.72 14.82
CA VAL A 44 -3.45 -6.51 15.65
C VAL A 44 -2.48 -6.79 16.81
N PRO A 45 -2.66 -7.83 17.65
CA PRO A 45 -1.73 -8.11 18.74
C PRO A 45 -0.30 -8.37 18.26
N LEU A 46 -0.13 -8.96 17.08
CA LEU A 46 1.18 -9.23 16.49
C LEU A 46 1.88 -7.92 16.08
N PHE A 47 1.12 -6.97 15.53
CA PHE A 47 1.62 -5.69 15.03
C PHE A 47 1.71 -4.58 16.10
N GLU A 48 1.03 -4.72 17.25
CA GLU A 48 1.02 -3.70 18.30
C GLU A 48 2.43 -3.33 18.78
N ARG A 49 3.38 -4.28 18.71
CA ARG A 49 4.80 -4.06 19.02
C ARG A 49 5.47 -2.96 18.17
N PHE A 50 4.93 -2.66 16.98
CA PHE A 50 5.48 -1.66 16.06
C PHE A 50 4.84 -0.28 16.23
N ARG A 51 3.93 -0.14 17.19
CA ARG A 51 3.30 1.14 17.51
C ARG A 51 4.35 2.16 17.95
N SER A 52 4.15 3.41 17.56
CA SER A 52 4.98 4.53 18.00
C SER A 52 4.15 5.81 18.11
N ASP A 53 4.78 6.91 18.52
CA ASP A 53 4.15 8.23 18.57
C ASP A 53 3.55 8.68 17.24
N LYS A 54 4.06 8.17 16.11
CA LYS A 54 3.56 8.47 14.76
C LYS A 54 2.95 7.25 14.05
N ARG A 55 3.05 6.04 14.58
CA ARG A 55 2.55 4.82 13.94
C ARG A 55 1.41 4.20 14.72
N VAL A 56 0.27 4.01 14.06
CA VAL A 56 -0.93 3.44 14.66
C VAL A 56 -1.36 2.19 13.92
N ILE A 57 -1.67 1.15 14.68
CA ILE A 57 -2.19 -0.11 14.17
C ILE A 57 -3.72 -0.02 14.12
N VAL A 58 -4.30 -0.36 12.98
CA VAL A 58 -5.74 -0.20 12.72
C VAL A 58 -6.32 -1.55 12.26
N PRO A 59 -7.30 -2.11 12.99
CA PRO A 59 -7.97 -3.33 12.55
C PRO A 59 -8.80 -3.07 11.28
N ALA A 60 -8.76 -4.03 10.36
CA ALA A 60 -9.50 -3.99 9.10
C ALA A 60 -11.01 -3.78 9.31
N SER A 61 -11.60 -4.40 10.35
CA SER A 61 -13.02 -4.23 10.68
C SER A 61 -13.45 -2.79 10.98
N ARG A 62 -12.50 -1.90 11.32
CA ARG A 62 -12.80 -0.48 11.52
C ARG A 62 -13.28 0.18 10.23
N TYR A 63 -12.81 -0.27 9.07
CA TYR A 63 -13.08 0.35 7.78
C TYR A 63 -13.92 -0.53 6.85
N LEU A 64 -13.91 -1.85 7.06
CA LEU A 64 -14.68 -2.75 6.24
C LEU A 64 -16.17 -2.76 6.64
N PRO A 65 -17.09 -2.92 5.67
CA PRO A 65 -18.50 -3.07 5.98
C PRO A 65 -18.78 -4.31 6.83
N LYS A 66 -19.73 -4.23 7.78
CA LYS A 66 -20.09 -5.34 8.68
C LYS A 66 -20.56 -6.62 7.98
N TRP A 67 -20.99 -6.53 6.72
CA TRP A 67 -21.37 -7.70 5.92
C TRP A 67 -20.19 -8.45 5.31
N LEU A 68 -18.96 -7.95 5.50
CA LEU A 68 -17.70 -8.49 4.99
C LEU A 68 -16.75 -8.75 6.16
N TRP A 69 -16.43 -10.01 6.42
CA TRP A 69 -15.56 -10.37 7.53
C TRP A 69 -14.66 -11.56 7.17
N ALA A 70 -13.52 -11.64 7.85
CA ALA A 70 -12.62 -12.76 7.67
C ALA A 70 -13.20 -14.03 8.31
N LEU A 71 -13.04 -15.17 7.63
CA LEU A 71 -13.35 -16.46 8.24
C LEU A 71 -12.41 -16.68 9.44
N PRO A 72 -12.93 -17.05 10.63
CA PRO A 72 -12.10 -17.32 11.79
C PRO A 72 -11.02 -18.36 11.48
N PRO A 73 -9.76 -18.20 11.94
CA PRO A 73 -8.68 -19.14 11.67
C PRO A 73 -9.01 -20.59 12.05
N ALA A 74 -9.72 -20.77 13.16
CA ALA A 74 -10.18 -22.07 13.64
C ALA A 74 -11.15 -22.80 12.69
N LEU A 75 -11.75 -22.10 11.73
CA LEU A 75 -12.68 -22.66 10.74
C LEU A 75 -12.04 -22.78 9.35
N GLN A 76 -10.76 -22.42 9.23
CA GLN A 76 -10.05 -22.35 7.96
C GLN A 76 -9.29 -23.64 7.63
N PHE A 77 -10.02 -24.74 7.46
CA PHE A 77 -9.44 -26.07 7.24
C PHE A 77 -9.03 -26.36 5.78
N VAL A 78 -9.64 -25.68 4.81
CA VAL A 78 -9.60 -26.07 3.39
C VAL A 78 -8.56 -25.29 2.57
N SER A 79 -8.14 -24.10 3.01
CA SER A 79 -7.27 -23.22 2.23
C SER A 79 -6.18 -22.59 3.09
N ARG A 80 -4.93 -22.68 2.62
CA ARG A 80 -3.78 -21.95 3.17
C ARG A 80 -3.85 -20.43 2.95
N ARG A 81 -4.78 -19.96 2.10
CA ARG A 81 -5.01 -18.55 1.78
C ARG A 81 -6.25 -18.05 2.52
N ARG A 82 -6.13 -16.90 3.18
CA ARG A 82 -7.20 -16.20 3.91
C ARG A 82 -8.45 -16.05 3.05
N VAL A 83 -9.60 -16.51 3.57
CA VAL A 83 -10.91 -16.37 2.92
C VAL A 83 -11.75 -15.37 3.70
N TRP A 84 -12.32 -14.41 2.98
CA TRP A 84 -13.26 -13.44 3.51
C TRP A 84 -14.67 -13.79 3.07
N LEU A 85 -15.58 -13.91 4.03
CA LEU A 85 -16.99 -14.16 3.79
C LEU A 85 -17.73 -12.85 3.56
N SER A 86 -18.74 -12.92 2.71
CA SER A 86 -19.62 -11.79 2.40
C SER A 86 -21.05 -12.28 2.37
N LEU A 87 -21.96 -11.51 2.98
CA LEU A 87 -23.41 -11.76 2.86
C LEU A 87 -23.97 -11.28 1.51
N LEU A 88 -23.24 -10.43 0.77
CA LEU A 88 -23.75 -9.72 -0.40
C LEU A 88 -22.98 -10.07 -1.70
N SER A 89 -21.94 -10.89 -1.61
CA SER A 89 -21.09 -11.34 -2.72
C SER A 89 -20.53 -12.74 -2.46
N SER A 90 -19.89 -13.33 -3.48
CA SER A 90 -19.09 -14.55 -3.28
C SER A 90 -17.85 -14.26 -2.41
N PRO A 91 -17.21 -15.28 -1.82
CA PRO A 91 -16.04 -15.10 -0.96
C PRO A 91 -14.92 -14.30 -1.64
N VAL A 92 -14.23 -13.49 -0.86
CA VAL A 92 -13.20 -12.55 -1.31
C VAL A 92 -11.83 -13.04 -0.82
N HIS A 93 -10.81 -12.92 -1.66
CA HIS A 93 -9.44 -13.28 -1.28
C HIS A 93 -8.74 -12.10 -0.60
N GLY A 94 -7.84 -12.40 0.34
CA GLY A 94 -7.13 -11.38 1.13
C GLY A 94 -6.45 -10.28 0.31
N TRP A 95 -5.89 -10.59 -0.86
CA TRP A 95 -5.27 -9.57 -1.72
C TRP A 95 -6.28 -8.50 -2.20
N HIS A 96 -7.51 -8.88 -2.55
CA HIS A 96 -8.54 -7.90 -2.89
C HIS A 96 -8.96 -7.07 -1.66
N ILE A 97 -8.92 -7.67 -0.47
CA ILE A 97 -9.25 -6.97 0.76
C ILE A 97 -8.19 -5.92 1.09
N GLN A 98 -6.90 -6.21 0.86
CA GLN A 98 -5.84 -5.22 1.00
C GLN A 98 -6.08 -4.02 0.09
N GLN A 99 -6.46 -4.25 -1.17
CA GLN A 99 -6.80 -3.17 -2.10
C GLN A 99 -8.01 -2.33 -1.62
N ILE A 100 -9.06 -2.99 -1.12
CA ILE A 100 -10.24 -2.30 -0.54
C ILE A 100 -9.83 -1.52 0.71
N LEU A 101 -8.97 -2.07 1.56
CA LEU A 101 -8.47 -1.42 2.78
C LEU A 101 -7.64 -0.18 2.46
N LYS A 102 -6.81 -0.20 1.42
CA LYS A 102 -6.07 0.98 0.97
C LYS A 102 -7.03 2.12 0.62
N ILE A 103 -8.04 1.84 -0.23
CA ILE A 103 -9.08 2.82 -0.57
C ILE A 103 -9.80 3.32 0.70
N ALA A 104 -10.26 2.40 1.54
CA ALA A 104 -11.00 2.75 2.75
C ALA A 104 -10.14 3.57 3.74
N GLY A 105 -8.87 3.25 3.89
CA GLY A 105 -7.96 3.98 4.75
C GLY A 105 -7.68 5.39 4.24
N VAL A 106 -7.54 5.60 2.92
CA VAL A 106 -7.46 6.95 2.34
C VAL A 106 -8.72 7.76 2.67
N LEU A 107 -9.90 7.17 2.49
CA LEU A 107 -11.19 7.83 2.76
C LEU A 107 -11.42 8.17 4.23
N ASN A 108 -10.78 7.47 5.16
CA ASN A 108 -10.95 7.63 6.60
C ASN A 108 -9.75 8.31 7.29
N ALA A 109 -8.64 8.53 6.58
CA ALA A 109 -7.52 9.31 7.10
C ALA A 109 -7.99 10.75 7.40
N PRO A 110 -7.54 11.40 8.48
CA PRO A 110 -7.70 12.83 8.70
C PRO A 110 -6.97 13.70 7.67
N GLU A 111 -5.83 13.24 7.16
CA GLU A 111 -4.93 13.98 6.28
C GLU A 111 -5.45 14.08 4.85
N GLN A 112 -5.11 15.15 4.12
CA GLN A 112 -5.60 15.33 2.75
C GLN A 112 -4.89 14.40 1.75
N ARG A 113 -3.60 14.15 1.97
CA ARG A 113 -2.77 13.31 1.11
C ARG A 113 -2.37 12.06 1.87
N VAL A 114 -2.37 10.92 1.18
CA VAL A 114 -1.95 9.65 1.75
C VAL A 114 -0.96 8.99 0.81
N CYS A 115 0.27 8.79 1.27
CA CYS A 115 1.28 8.01 0.60
C CYS A 115 1.10 6.53 0.98
N ILE A 116 0.74 5.72 0.00
CA ILE A 116 0.49 4.28 0.16
C ILE A 116 1.81 3.55 -0.06
N LEU A 117 2.21 2.78 0.95
CA LEU A 117 3.45 2.02 0.99
C LEU A 117 3.10 0.53 1.16
N ASP A 118 3.57 -0.28 0.23
CA ASP A 118 3.49 -1.74 0.35
C ASP A 118 4.59 -2.25 1.28
N SER A 119 4.35 -3.39 1.95
CA SER A 119 5.29 -3.89 2.98
C SER A 119 6.66 -4.25 2.42
N ASP A 120 6.78 -4.46 1.10
CA ASP A 120 8.02 -4.74 0.39
C ASP A 120 8.78 -3.48 -0.08
N ASN A 121 8.33 -2.30 0.32
CA ASN A 121 9.09 -1.06 0.18
C ASN A 121 10.11 -0.89 1.32
N LEU A 122 11.26 -0.31 1.00
CA LEU A 122 12.33 0.00 1.95
C LEU A 122 12.97 1.34 1.59
N PHE A 123 13.05 2.27 2.53
CA PHE A 123 13.76 3.54 2.31
C PHE A 123 15.23 3.43 2.68
N PHE A 124 16.11 4.05 1.90
CA PHE A 124 17.56 4.00 2.12
C PHE A 124 18.27 5.35 2.01
N ARG A 125 17.51 6.44 1.84
CA ARG A 125 17.99 7.83 1.83
C ARG A 125 16.96 8.74 2.48
N GLU A 126 17.42 9.88 2.98
CA GLU A 126 16.54 10.91 3.54
C GLU A 126 15.46 11.33 2.55
N PHE A 127 14.23 11.42 3.05
CA PHE A 127 13.11 11.84 2.24
C PHE A 127 12.06 12.58 3.03
N ASP A 128 11.78 13.81 2.62
CA ASP A 128 10.66 14.60 3.14
C ASP A 128 9.40 14.29 2.30
N VAL A 129 8.58 13.38 2.80
CA VAL A 129 7.32 12.98 2.16
C VAL A 129 6.35 14.17 2.10
N GLY A 130 6.44 15.09 3.06
CA GLY A 130 5.66 16.31 3.08
C GLY A 130 5.96 17.16 1.85
N GLN A 131 7.23 17.42 1.55
CA GLN A 131 7.65 18.18 0.37
C GLN A 131 7.24 17.50 -0.94
N TYR A 132 7.34 16.18 -1.00
CA TYR A 132 6.97 15.41 -2.19
C TYR A 132 5.45 15.41 -2.47
N ALA A 133 4.65 15.12 -1.44
CA ALA A 133 3.21 14.83 -1.59
C ALA A 133 2.30 16.00 -1.18
N GLY A 134 2.79 16.89 -0.32
CA GLY A 134 2.02 17.99 0.28
C GLY A 134 1.91 19.26 -0.56
N GLY A 135 2.50 19.28 -1.76
CA GLY A 135 2.38 20.40 -2.70
C GLY A 135 0.97 20.63 -3.22
N ASP A 136 0.79 21.73 -3.96
CA ASP A 136 -0.51 22.14 -4.52
C ASP A 136 -1.14 21.05 -5.40
N LYS A 137 -0.29 20.34 -6.15
CA LYS A 137 -0.69 19.21 -6.99
C LYS A 137 -0.21 17.88 -6.43
N THR A 138 -1.08 16.89 -6.42
CA THR A 138 -0.75 15.51 -6.02
C THR A 138 0.10 14.85 -7.10
N PRO A 139 1.23 14.19 -6.76
CA PRO A 139 1.95 13.37 -7.71
C PRO A 139 1.06 12.23 -8.23
N LEU A 140 0.99 12.06 -9.55
CA LEU A 140 0.37 10.90 -10.20
C LEU A 140 1.45 10.20 -11.04
N PHE A 141 1.93 9.07 -10.55
CA PHE A 141 2.86 8.23 -11.29
C PHE A 141 2.15 7.57 -12.48
N VAL A 142 2.83 7.50 -13.62
CA VAL A 142 2.35 6.78 -14.80
C VAL A 142 3.50 6.16 -15.57
N THR A 143 3.32 4.93 -16.04
CA THR A 143 4.13 4.34 -17.10
C THR A 143 3.30 4.37 -18.39
N ARG A 144 3.66 5.27 -19.31
CA ARG A 144 2.87 5.52 -20.51
C ARG A 144 2.83 4.30 -21.42
N LYS A 145 1.65 3.98 -21.95
CA LYS A 145 1.47 2.94 -22.97
C LYS A 145 2.10 1.59 -22.60
N ALA A 146 2.12 1.24 -21.31
CA ALA A 146 2.79 0.04 -20.80
C ALA A 146 1.90 -1.21 -20.81
N ILE A 147 0.59 -1.06 -21.02
CA ILE A 147 -0.35 -2.18 -21.04
C ILE A 147 -0.89 -2.37 -22.46
N ASP A 148 -0.47 -3.45 -23.10
CA ASP A 148 -1.06 -3.91 -24.36
C ASP A 148 -2.37 -4.68 -24.15
N ALA A 149 -3.15 -4.81 -25.23
CA ALA A 149 -4.47 -5.44 -25.18
C ALA A 149 -4.42 -6.95 -24.83
N ASP A 150 -3.31 -7.60 -25.20
CA ASP A 150 -3.05 -9.03 -25.01
C ASP A 150 -2.35 -9.34 -23.68
N HIS A 151 -1.97 -8.32 -22.89
CA HIS A 151 -1.38 -8.53 -21.57
C HIS A 151 -2.38 -9.28 -20.67
N PRO A 152 -2.09 -10.54 -20.26
CA PRO A 152 -3.13 -11.47 -19.80
C PRO A 152 -3.81 -11.05 -18.49
N LEU A 153 -3.07 -10.46 -17.56
CA LEU A 153 -3.60 -9.96 -16.28
C LEU A 153 -4.03 -8.49 -16.35
N HIS A 154 -3.13 -7.59 -16.79
CA HIS A 154 -3.42 -6.14 -16.83
C HIS A 154 -4.59 -5.81 -17.75
N GLY A 155 -4.72 -6.44 -18.92
CA GLY A 155 -5.87 -6.24 -19.80
C GLY A 155 -7.21 -6.63 -19.15
N LEU A 156 -7.22 -7.69 -18.32
CA LEU A 156 -8.41 -8.09 -17.56
C LEU A 156 -8.72 -7.08 -16.45
N TRP A 157 -7.71 -6.60 -15.72
CA TRP A 157 -7.88 -5.60 -14.69
C TRP A 157 -8.41 -4.28 -15.26
N LEU A 158 -7.89 -3.82 -16.40
CA LEU A 158 -8.37 -2.61 -17.07
C LEU A 158 -9.84 -2.74 -17.51
N ARG A 159 -10.24 -3.89 -18.08
CA ARG A 159 -11.66 -4.12 -18.41
C ARG A 159 -12.57 -4.08 -17.18
N THR A 160 -12.10 -4.60 -16.05
CA THR A 160 -12.82 -4.48 -14.77
C THR A 160 -12.92 -3.02 -14.32
N VAL A 161 -11.81 -2.27 -14.40
CA VAL A 161 -11.76 -0.83 -14.06
C VAL A 161 -12.73 -0.05 -14.94
N ASP A 162 -12.80 -0.34 -16.24
CA ASP A 162 -13.74 0.32 -17.15
C ASP A 162 -15.19 0.10 -16.74
N GLN A 163 -15.55 -1.13 -16.37
CA GLN A 163 -16.88 -1.45 -15.87
C GLN A 163 -17.20 -0.77 -14.54
N LEU A 164 -16.20 -0.66 -13.65
CA LEU A 164 -16.36 -0.02 -12.35
C LEU A 164 -16.48 1.49 -12.47
N LEU A 165 -15.78 2.13 -13.40
CA LEU A 165 -15.80 3.60 -13.59
C LEU A 165 -16.80 4.06 -14.66
N GLY A 166 -17.45 3.13 -15.37
CA GLY A 166 -18.36 3.47 -16.47
C GLY A 166 -17.65 3.97 -17.73
N ILE A 167 -16.37 3.63 -17.92
CA ILE A 167 -15.59 4.00 -19.10
C ILE A 167 -16.06 3.14 -20.28
N LYS A 168 -16.61 3.79 -21.32
CA LYS A 168 -17.22 3.09 -22.46
C LYS A 168 -16.22 2.66 -23.53
N GLN A 169 -15.16 3.44 -23.71
CA GLN A 169 -14.17 3.20 -24.76
C GLN A 169 -12.77 3.37 -24.16
N ARG A 170 -11.96 2.33 -24.33
CA ARG A 170 -10.54 2.32 -24.00
C ARG A 170 -9.76 2.07 -25.28
N SER A 171 -8.70 2.85 -25.47
CA SER A 171 -7.67 2.57 -26.47
C SER A 171 -6.51 1.80 -25.83
N PHE A 172 -5.85 1.00 -26.65
CA PHE A 172 -4.59 0.34 -26.32
C PHE A 172 -3.49 0.85 -27.26
N PRO A 173 -2.21 0.86 -26.84
CA PRO A 173 -1.74 0.55 -25.49
C PRO A 173 -2.21 1.57 -24.46
N ALA A 174 -2.54 1.09 -23.26
CA ALA A 174 -3.04 1.90 -22.16
C ALA A 174 -1.92 2.27 -21.18
N ASP A 175 -2.12 3.39 -20.48
CA ASP A 175 -1.24 3.84 -19.41
C ASP A 175 -1.37 2.92 -18.17
N ASP A 176 -0.23 2.59 -17.57
CA ASP A 176 -0.14 1.87 -16.30
C ASP A 176 0.09 2.87 -15.16
N TYR A 177 -0.58 2.64 -14.04
CA TYR A 177 -0.50 3.47 -12.83
C TYR A 177 -0.01 2.67 -11.62
N VAL A 178 0.34 1.39 -11.81
CA VAL A 178 0.95 0.56 -10.78
C VAL A 178 2.37 1.04 -10.53
N GLY A 179 2.74 1.18 -9.26
CA GLY A 179 4.04 1.66 -8.84
C GLY A 179 4.19 1.52 -7.34
N ASN A 180 5.24 2.15 -6.80
CA ASN A 180 5.62 2.07 -5.38
C ASN A 180 5.56 3.47 -4.75
N ALA A 181 5.25 3.53 -3.45
CA ALA A 181 5.14 4.77 -2.69
C ALA A 181 4.23 5.82 -3.36
N LEU A 182 3.03 5.39 -3.75
CA LEU A 182 2.09 6.20 -4.54
C LEU A 182 1.25 7.12 -3.65
N VAL A 183 1.02 8.35 -4.11
CA VAL A 183 0.29 9.36 -3.35
C VAL A 183 -1.12 9.51 -3.86
N TRP A 184 -2.10 9.38 -2.97
CA TRP A 184 -3.50 9.63 -3.27
C TRP A 184 -4.00 10.87 -2.56
N ASP A 185 -4.89 11.58 -3.24
CA ASP A 185 -5.69 12.66 -2.69
C ASP A 185 -7.04 12.12 -2.20
N LYS A 186 -7.44 12.52 -1.00
CA LYS A 186 -8.67 12.02 -0.39
C LYS A 186 -9.94 12.41 -1.16
N ASP A 187 -10.04 13.65 -1.62
CA ASP A 187 -11.23 14.11 -2.34
C ASP A 187 -11.35 13.41 -3.69
N THR A 188 -10.21 13.18 -4.34
CA THR A 188 -10.12 12.37 -5.56
C THR A 188 -10.53 10.93 -5.31
N ALA A 189 -10.06 10.30 -4.23
CA ALA A 189 -10.47 8.95 -3.86
C ALA A 189 -11.99 8.88 -3.53
N ARG A 190 -12.54 9.91 -2.89
CA ARG A 190 -13.98 10.03 -2.62
C ARG A 190 -14.76 10.07 -3.93
N ALA A 191 -14.41 10.97 -4.83
CA ALA A 191 -15.06 11.12 -6.12
C ALA A 191 -14.94 9.85 -6.98
N MET A 192 -13.80 9.15 -6.91
CA MET A 192 -13.63 7.85 -7.54
C MET A 192 -14.64 6.84 -6.99
N THR A 193 -14.80 6.74 -5.66
CA THR A 193 -15.79 5.83 -5.08
C THR A 193 -17.23 6.21 -5.41
N ASP A 194 -17.54 7.49 -5.52
CA ASP A 194 -18.86 7.97 -5.93
C ASP A 194 -19.13 7.62 -7.40
N ALA A 195 -18.13 7.76 -8.28
CA ALA A 195 -18.22 7.33 -9.68
C ALA A 195 -18.47 5.83 -9.81
N ILE A 196 -17.83 5.00 -8.96
CA ILE A 196 -18.11 3.56 -8.92
C ILE A 196 -19.55 3.28 -8.53
N SER A 197 -20.05 3.99 -7.51
CA SER A 197 -21.43 3.83 -7.08
C SER A 197 -22.43 4.27 -8.15
N ALA A 198 -22.16 5.37 -8.85
CA ALA A 198 -22.99 5.85 -9.95
C ALA A 198 -23.01 4.87 -11.14
N ALA A 199 -21.85 4.34 -11.54
CA ALA A 199 -21.75 3.44 -12.68
C ALA A 199 -22.35 2.05 -12.42
N THR A 200 -22.29 1.57 -11.17
CA THR A 200 -22.69 0.19 -10.82
C THR A 200 -24.04 0.09 -10.13
N GLY A 201 -24.57 1.19 -9.57
CA GLY A 201 -25.76 1.19 -8.73
C GLY A 201 -25.57 0.48 -7.37
N LEU A 202 -24.32 0.22 -6.96
CA LEU A 202 -23.97 -0.47 -5.72
C LEU A 202 -23.10 0.45 -4.84
N SER A 203 -22.95 0.12 -3.56
CA SER A 203 -21.86 0.73 -2.79
C SER A 203 -20.51 0.34 -3.41
N TRP A 204 -19.56 1.27 -3.44
CA TRP A 204 -18.25 1.04 -4.06
C TRP A 204 -17.57 -0.25 -3.53
N ALA A 205 -17.62 -0.50 -2.22
CA ALA A 205 -17.03 -1.70 -1.62
C ALA A 205 -17.69 -2.98 -2.13
N LEU A 206 -19.03 -3.00 -2.25
CA LEU A 206 -19.75 -4.14 -2.78
C LEU A 206 -19.47 -4.36 -4.28
N ALA A 207 -19.37 -3.28 -5.06
CA ALA A 207 -19.01 -3.35 -6.47
C ALA A 207 -17.64 -4.02 -6.66
N LEU A 208 -16.63 -3.61 -5.87
CA LEU A 208 -15.29 -4.21 -5.89
C LEU A 208 -15.32 -5.69 -5.49
N CYS A 209 -16.04 -6.05 -4.43
CA CYS A 209 -16.18 -7.45 -4.00
C CYS A 209 -16.86 -8.34 -5.05
N ARG A 210 -17.79 -7.80 -5.85
CA ARG A 210 -18.50 -8.55 -6.90
C ARG A 210 -17.70 -8.69 -8.18
N LYS A 211 -17.02 -7.62 -8.63
CA LYS A 211 -16.26 -7.66 -9.89
C LYS A 211 -14.97 -8.48 -9.76
N LYS A 212 -14.23 -8.29 -8.65
CA LYS A 212 -12.92 -8.94 -8.40
C LYS A 212 -11.92 -8.63 -9.53
N LYS A 213 -10.67 -9.08 -9.42
CA LYS A 213 -9.63 -8.91 -10.47
C LYS A 213 -9.48 -7.46 -10.93
N PHE A 214 -9.07 -6.59 -10.02
CA PHE A 214 -8.74 -5.20 -10.29
C PHE A 214 -7.41 -4.84 -9.61
N SER A 215 -6.89 -3.67 -9.92
CA SER A 215 -5.87 -2.99 -9.13
C SER A 215 -6.44 -1.65 -8.68
N GLU A 216 -6.27 -1.35 -7.40
CA GLU A 216 -6.57 -0.06 -6.79
C GLU A 216 -5.79 1.08 -7.46
N TYR A 217 -4.53 0.85 -7.84
CA TYR A 217 -3.70 1.84 -8.50
C TYR A 217 -4.18 2.13 -9.91
N LEU A 218 -4.54 1.08 -10.68
CA LEU A 218 -5.18 1.27 -11.98
C LEU A 218 -6.53 1.99 -11.85
N LEU A 219 -7.32 1.68 -10.83
CA LEU A 219 -8.61 2.31 -10.59
C LEU A 219 -8.45 3.82 -10.33
N TYR A 220 -7.55 4.21 -9.42
CA TYR A 220 -7.29 5.61 -9.09
C TYR A 220 -6.70 6.37 -10.27
N GLY A 221 -5.65 5.85 -10.89
CA GLY A 221 -4.99 6.52 -12.00
C GLY A 221 -5.89 6.69 -13.22
N ASN A 222 -6.67 5.66 -13.57
CA ASN A 222 -7.63 5.77 -14.68
C ASN A 222 -8.79 6.72 -14.32
N PHE A 223 -9.25 6.77 -13.07
CA PHE A 223 -10.26 7.76 -12.67
C PHE A 223 -9.72 9.18 -12.86
N VAL A 224 -8.52 9.48 -12.36
CA VAL A 224 -7.90 10.80 -12.50
C VAL A 224 -7.71 11.17 -13.97
N ALA A 225 -7.17 10.26 -14.78
CA ALA A 225 -6.91 10.51 -16.19
C ALA A 225 -8.18 10.78 -17.03
N ASN A 226 -9.32 10.20 -16.63
CA ASN A 226 -10.60 10.36 -17.34
C ASN A 226 -11.48 11.48 -16.76
N ALA A 227 -11.02 12.21 -15.75
CA ALA A 227 -11.77 13.29 -15.12
C ALA A 227 -10.96 14.60 -15.10
N PRO A 228 -11.19 15.52 -16.07
CA PRO A 228 -10.37 16.72 -16.26
C PRO A 228 -10.19 17.58 -15.00
N GLU A 229 -11.22 17.67 -14.16
CA GLU A 229 -11.17 18.44 -12.90
C GLU A 229 -10.16 17.85 -11.90
N TYR A 230 -10.04 16.52 -11.82
CA TYR A 230 -9.09 15.85 -10.94
C TYR A 230 -7.72 15.80 -11.57
N LEU A 231 -7.62 15.56 -12.88
CA LEU A 231 -6.35 15.62 -13.60
C LEU A 231 -5.64 16.96 -13.41
N ALA A 232 -6.38 18.07 -13.44
CA ALA A 232 -5.82 19.41 -13.21
C ALA A 232 -5.19 19.59 -11.81
N ARG A 233 -5.68 18.84 -10.81
CA ARG A 233 -5.18 18.81 -9.42
C ARG A 233 -3.98 17.88 -9.24
N HIS A 234 -3.59 17.13 -10.28
CA HIS A 234 -2.46 16.21 -10.23
C HIS A 234 -1.30 16.72 -11.08
N ARG A 235 -0.08 16.39 -10.65
CA ARG A 235 1.14 16.50 -11.43
C ARG A 235 1.49 15.11 -11.91
N VAL A 236 1.29 14.86 -13.21
CA VAL A 236 1.68 13.61 -13.84
C VAL A 236 3.20 13.51 -13.89
N THR A 237 3.75 12.36 -13.52
CA THR A 237 5.20 12.09 -13.52
C THR A 237 5.47 10.64 -13.91
N GLU A 238 6.56 10.42 -14.63
CA GLU A 238 7.08 9.08 -14.95
C GLU A 238 8.25 8.71 -14.01
N ASP A 239 8.62 9.63 -13.11
CA ASP A 239 9.73 9.50 -12.18
C ASP A 239 9.24 8.81 -10.91
N SER A 240 9.57 7.52 -10.77
CA SER A 240 9.37 6.78 -9.53
C SER A 240 10.42 7.16 -8.50
N ILE A 241 10.00 7.42 -7.26
CA ILE A 241 10.91 7.59 -6.11
C ILE A 241 11.50 6.27 -5.61
N ALA A 242 11.07 5.15 -6.20
CA ALA A 242 11.53 3.81 -5.86
C ALA A 242 12.22 3.12 -7.05
N VAL A 243 13.40 2.55 -6.79
CA VAL A 243 13.99 1.50 -7.64
C VAL A 243 13.24 0.21 -7.38
N SER A 244 12.78 -0.45 -8.43
CA SER A 244 11.90 -1.62 -8.30
C SER A 244 12.49 -2.83 -9.00
N HIS A 245 12.61 -3.94 -8.27
CA HIS A 245 12.89 -5.27 -8.82
C HIS A 245 11.57 -6.02 -9.00
N TRP A 246 11.03 -5.95 -10.22
CA TRP A 246 9.73 -6.56 -10.58
C TRP A 246 9.82 -8.05 -10.93
N ASP A 247 11.03 -8.56 -11.16
CA ASP A 247 11.27 -9.93 -11.60
C ASP A 247 11.21 -10.94 -10.44
N ASP A 248 10.99 -12.22 -10.76
CA ASP A 248 11.01 -13.31 -9.79
C ASP A 248 12.43 -13.79 -9.46
N THR A 249 13.44 -13.29 -10.18
CA THR A 249 14.86 -13.55 -9.92
C THR A 249 15.22 -13.18 -8.49
N ARG A 250 15.71 -14.16 -7.73
CA ARG A 250 16.24 -13.94 -6.39
C ARG A 250 17.49 -13.07 -6.45
N LEU A 251 17.53 -12.04 -5.61
CA LEU A 251 18.71 -11.21 -5.43
C LEU A 251 19.55 -11.72 -4.25
N ASP A 252 20.87 -11.62 -4.38
CA ASP A 252 21.80 -11.72 -3.27
C ASP A 252 22.16 -10.33 -2.73
N ARG A 253 22.92 -10.30 -1.64
CA ARG A 253 23.38 -9.06 -1.00
C ARG A 253 24.09 -8.11 -1.97
N GLN A 254 24.99 -8.63 -2.81
CA GLN A 254 25.78 -7.81 -3.71
C GLN A 254 24.91 -7.16 -4.80
N ALA A 255 23.92 -7.90 -5.31
CA ALA A 255 22.95 -7.38 -6.26
C ALA A 255 22.07 -6.28 -5.65
N ILE A 256 21.63 -6.44 -4.39
CA ILE A 256 20.86 -5.41 -3.68
C ILE A 256 21.71 -4.14 -3.49
N GLU A 257 22.97 -4.28 -3.08
CA GLU A 257 23.90 -3.15 -2.94
C GLU A 257 24.12 -2.43 -4.28
N ALA A 258 24.32 -3.18 -5.36
CA ALA A 258 24.49 -2.63 -6.70
C ALA A 258 23.24 -1.86 -7.18
N MET A 259 22.04 -2.38 -6.90
CA MET A 259 20.79 -1.68 -7.21
C MET A 259 20.68 -0.35 -6.47
N MET A 260 21.03 -0.31 -5.18
CA MET A 260 21.01 0.92 -4.38
C MET A 260 22.07 1.93 -4.83
N ALA A 261 23.25 1.45 -5.25
CA ALA A 261 24.31 2.30 -5.78
C ALA A 261 23.97 2.89 -7.16
N ALA A 262 23.22 2.16 -7.98
CA ALA A 262 22.76 2.61 -9.30
C ALA A 262 21.53 3.55 -9.23
N ALA A 263 20.87 3.65 -8.08
CA ALA A 263 19.68 4.48 -7.89
C ALA A 263 20.00 5.97 -8.10
N SER A 264 19.20 6.66 -8.92
CA SER A 264 19.31 8.12 -9.13
C SER A 264 19.15 8.87 -7.81
N PRO A 265 19.64 10.12 -7.66
CA PRO A 265 19.51 10.88 -6.42
C PRO A 265 18.08 11.00 -5.88
N GLU A 266 17.09 11.04 -6.78
CA GLU A 266 15.65 11.17 -6.50
C GLU A 266 15.01 9.83 -6.09
N GLN A 267 15.68 8.71 -6.39
CA GLN A 267 15.26 7.37 -5.97
C GLN A 267 15.77 7.10 -4.56
N VAL A 268 14.85 7.14 -3.61
CA VAL A 268 15.12 7.06 -2.17
C VAL A 268 14.62 5.75 -1.55
N ALA A 269 13.81 5.00 -2.31
CA ALA A 269 13.22 3.74 -1.91
C ALA A 269 13.63 2.60 -2.82
N LEU A 270 13.64 1.40 -2.26
CA LEU A 270 13.84 0.13 -2.93
C LEU A 270 12.57 -0.69 -2.76
N CYS A 271 12.13 -1.34 -3.84
CA CYS A 271 11.06 -2.32 -3.80
C CYS A 271 11.59 -3.64 -4.35
N ILE A 272 11.59 -4.68 -3.52
CA ILE A 272 11.92 -6.06 -3.92
C ILE A 272 10.68 -6.90 -3.70
N GLN A 273 10.06 -7.31 -4.80
CA GLN A 273 8.78 -8.01 -4.78
C GLN A 273 8.81 -9.23 -3.86
N SER A 274 7.75 -9.39 -3.06
CA SER A 274 7.68 -10.46 -2.04
C SER A 274 7.80 -11.88 -2.60
N TYR A 275 7.50 -12.07 -3.89
CA TYR A 275 7.56 -13.38 -4.56
C TYR A 275 8.93 -13.74 -5.13
N SER A 276 9.91 -12.82 -5.17
CA SER A 276 11.27 -13.07 -5.69
C SER A 276 12.11 -14.01 -4.80
N SER A 277 11.59 -14.43 -3.64
CA SER A 277 12.30 -15.30 -2.68
C SER A 277 13.66 -14.77 -2.19
N THR A 278 13.91 -13.46 -2.37
CA THR A 278 15.05 -12.74 -1.79
C THR A 278 14.96 -12.77 -0.26
N SER A 279 16.11 -13.02 0.38
CA SER A 279 16.19 -13.14 1.84
C SER A 279 15.92 -11.80 2.51
N ILE A 280 15.05 -11.79 3.53
CA ILE A 280 14.83 -10.61 4.37
C ILE A 280 16.11 -10.25 5.12
N ASP A 281 16.88 -11.24 5.57
CA ASP A 281 18.14 -10.98 6.29
C ASP A 281 19.17 -10.30 5.37
N ASP A 282 19.24 -10.71 4.10
CA ASP A 282 20.13 -10.04 3.12
C ASP A 282 19.69 -8.58 2.91
N ILE A 283 18.38 -8.32 2.78
CA ILE A 283 17.84 -6.96 2.65
C ILE A 283 18.14 -6.15 3.92
N ARG A 284 17.94 -6.73 5.11
CA ARG A 284 18.19 -6.10 6.42
C ARG A 284 19.66 -5.75 6.59
N ASP A 285 20.55 -6.63 6.19
CA ASP A 285 22.00 -6.41 6.23
C ASP A 285 22.42 -5.24 5.36
N VAL A 286 21.91 -5.16 4.13
CA VAL A 286 22.22 -4.04 3.23
C VAL A 286 21.63 -2.73 3.76
N PHE A 287 20.40 -2.76 4.28
CA PHE A 287 19.79 -1.61 4.95
C PHE A 287 20.64 -1.11 6.13
N ARG A 288 21.11 -2.01 6.99
CA ARG A 288 21.96 -1.65 8.15
C ARG A 288 23.30 -1.08 7.74
N LEU A 289 23.83 -1.46 6.57
CA LEU A 289 25.02 -0.82 6.01
C LEU A 289 24.76 0.64 5.62
N SER A 290 23.62 0.93 4.99
CA SER A 290 23.29 2.29 4.55
C SER A 290 22.87 3.20 5.70
N SER A 291 22.38 2.64 6.82
CA SER A 291 21.95 3.39 8.01
C SER A 291 22.99 3.50 9.14
N ARG A 292 24.26 3.12 8.91
CA ARG A 292 25.30 3.06 9.97
C ARG A 292 25.43 4.33 10.82
N ASP A 293 25.31 5.50 10.19
CA ASP A 293 25.44 6.82 10.84
C ASP A 293 24.10 7.40 11.33
N ARG A 294 22.98 6.70 11.07
CA ARG A 294 21.62 7.10 11.42
C ARG A 294 20.86 5.89 11.96
N ARG A 295 20.88 5.70 13.27
CA ARG A 295 20.17 4.58 13.89
C ARG A 295 18.73 4.96 14.21
N GLY A 296 17.79 4.44 13.44
CA GLY A 296 16.42 4.24 13.91
C GLY A 296 16.34 3.11 14.94
N PRO A 297 15.21 2.95 15.64
CA PRO A 297 15.00 1.80 16.54
C PRO A 297 15.02 0.50 15.73
N SER A 298 15.76 -0.53 16.17
CA SER A 298 15.66 -1.87 15.57
C SER A 298 14.21 -2.34 15.73
N LEU A 299 13.57 -2.71 14.63
CA LEU A 299 12.25 -3.33 14.67
C LEU A 299 12.31 -4.81 14.33
N SER A 300 13.50 -5.41 14.38
CA SER A 300 13.66 -6.85 14.19
C SER A 300 12.79 -7.62 15.21
N PRO A 301 11.99 -8.59 14.77
CA PRO A 301 11.12 -9.32 15.70
C PRO A 301 11.86 -10.08 16.79
N ASP A 302 13.13 -10.46 16.57
CA ASP A 302 14.00 -11.08 17.58
C ASP A 302 14.52 -10.07 18.63
N ASP A 303 14.69 -8.79 18.23
CA ASP A 303 15.23 -7.75 19.11
C ASP A 303 14.14 -7.09 19.98
N MET A 304 12.85 -7.26 19.63
CA MET A 304 11.71 -6.60 20.28
C MET A 304 11.12 -7.41 21.46
N GLY A 305 11.95 -8.20 22.17
CA GLY A 305 11.55 -9.05 23.30
C GLY A 305 11.24 -8.31 24.62
N ASP A 306 10.13 -8.71 25.26
CA ASP A 306 9.58 -8.25 26.55
C ASP A 306 9.41 -6.74 26.75
N ALA A 307 8.48 -6.15 26.00
CA ALA A 307 7.82 -4.92 26.45
C ALA A 307 7.05 -5.22 27.75
N THR A 308 7.67 -4.89 28.88
CA THR A 308 7.16 -4.79 30.25
C THR A 308 5.65 -5.02 30.39
N ALA A 309 5.29 -6.05 31.16
CA ALA A 309 3.94 -6.25 31.68
C ALA A 309 3.35 -4.91 32.15
N PHE A 310 2.30 -4.46 31.47
CA PHE A 310 1.53 -3.30 31.87
C PHE A 310 0.97 -3.54 33.28
N GLU A 311 1.44 -2.77 34.26
CA GLU A 311 0.75 -2.63 35.53
C GLU A 311 -0.61 -1.99 35.28
N VAL A 312 -1.66 -2.78 35.48
CA VAL A 312 -3.03 -2.29 35.54
C VAL A 312 -3.13 -1.36 36.75
N PRO A 313 -3.58 -0.10 36.60
CA PRO A 313 -3.81 0.77 37.75
C PRO A 313 -4.87 0.11 38.64
N LYS A 314 -4.49 -0.21 39.89
CA LYS A 314 -5.44 -0.63 40.91
C LYS A 314 -6.40 0.52 41.15
N THR A 315 -7.66 0.33 40.76
CA THR A 315 -8.78 1.16 41.17
C THR A 315 -8.89 1.14 42.69
N ARG A 316 -8.86 2.33 43.29
CA ARG A 316 -9.46 2.60 44.60
C ARG A 316 -10.71 3.43 44.38
#